data_AF-A0A6A1Z8S2-F1
#
_entry.id   AF-A0A6A1Z8S2-F1
#
_cell.length_a   1.000
_cell.length_b   1.000
_cell.length_c   1.000
_cell.angle_alpha   90.00
_cell.angle_beta   90.00
_cell.angle_gamma   90.00
#
_symmetry.space_group_name_H-M   'P 1'
#
loop_
_entity.id
_entity.type
_entity.pdbx_description
1 polymer ?
#
loop_
_entity_poly.entity_id
_entity_poly.type
_entity_poly.pdbx_seq_one_letter_code
_entity_poly.pdbx_strand_id
1 'polypeptide(L)'
;MAEQKLTIKQKKFADEYVKTGNATDAAIKAGYSEKYAHTNANKLLQNTTIKARIDAQMQKLEDDKIMKADEALKLITAIARGEETTTVETKDGFWLTVHPTITEKQRASEAILKRYPLSDMDKAQIKKAQAEAIKAQAEAQVAKAQAEQLHTVADKTREKMDKLSTEELRNLAKLAGEKDD
;
A
#
# COMPACT_ATOMS: atom_id res chain seq x y z
N MET A 1 -35.67 -22.63 31.47
CA MET A 1 -36.90 -22.12 30.82
C MET A 1 -36.89 -22.63 29.39
N ALA A 2 -37.99 -23.21 28.91
CA ALA A 2 -38.04 -23.78 27.57
C ALA A 2 -37.89 -22.66 26.52
N GLU A 3 -36.84 -22.71 25.70
CA GLU A 3 -36.70 -21.86 24.52
C GLU A 3 -37.87 -22.15 23.58
N GLN A 4 -38.87 -21.25 23.52
CA GLN A 4 -39.93 -21.37 22.53
C GLN A 4 -39.33 -21.17 21.14
N LYS A 5 -39.23 -22.26 20.39
CA LYS A 5 -38.72 -22.27 19.02
C LYS A 5 -39.67 -21.49 18.12
N LEU A 6 -39.19 -20.42 17.47
CA LEU A 6 -40.00 -19.63 16.54
C LEU A 6 -40.62 -20.52 15.46
N THR A 7 -41.91 -20.27 15.18
CA THR A 7 -42.60 -20.88 14.03
C THR A 7 -42.05 -20.33 12.70
N ILE A 8 -42.31 -21.05 11.60
CA ILE A 8 -41.85 -20.64 10.26
C ILE A 8 -42.38 -19.24 9.90
N LYS A 9 -43.64 -18.93 10.21
CA LYS A 9 -44.24 -17.62 9.92
C LYS A 9 -43.59 -16.50 10.75
N GLN A 10 -43.29 -16.76 12.02
CA GLN A 10 -42.63 -15.76 12.87
C GLN A 10 -41.17 -15.51 12.46
N LYS A 11 -40.47 -16.55 11.99
CA LYS A 11 -39.13 -16.38 11.39
C LYS A 11 -39.20 -15.52 10.14
N LYS A 12 -40.11 -15.83 9.20
CA LYS A 12 -40.33 -15.03 7.99
C LYS A 12 -40.70 -13.59 8.31
N PHE A 13 -41.53 -13.37 9.34
CA PHE A 13 -41.89 -12.03 9.80
C PHE A 13 -40.67 -11.25 10.26
N ALA A 14 -39.82 -11.83 11.11
CA ALA A 14 -38.58 -11.20 11.56
C ALA A 14 -37.65 -10.89 10.37
N ASP A 15 -37.48 -11.85 9.44
CA ASP A 15 -36.61 -11.68 8.27
C ASP A 15 -37.10 -10.56 7.33
N GLU A 16 -38.40 -10.42 7.12
CA GLU A 16 -38.98 -9.35 6.31
C GLU A 16 -38.97 -8.00 7.03
N TYR A 17 -39.20 -8.00 8.35
CA TYR A 17 -39.16 -6.78 9.16
C TYR A 17 -37.76 -6.16 9.20
N VAL A 18 -36.72 -6.97 9.33
CA VAL A 18 -35.31 -6.50 9.28
C VAL A 18 -34.97 -5.86 7.92
N LYS A 19 -35.59 -6.30 6.82
CA LYS A 19 -35.39 -5.71 5.49
C LYS A 19 -36.14 -4.39 5.28
N THR A 20 -37.40 -4.32 5.71
CA THR A 20 -38.31 -3.23 5.34
C THR A 20 -38.56 -2.21 6.45
N GLY A 21 -38.37 -2.59 7.72
CA GLY A 21 -38.78 -1.81 8.88
C GLY A 21 -40.30 -1.67 9.07
N ASN A 22 -41.12 -2.24 8.17
CA ASN A 22 -42.58 -2.13 8.20
C ASN A 22 -43.20 -3.43 8.72
N ALA A 23 -43.82 -3.38 9.89
CA ALA A 23 -44.44 -4.53 10.55
C ALA A 23 -45.62 -5.09 9.77
N THR A 24 -46.47 -4.23 9.22
CA THR A 24 -47.67 -4.66 8.47
C THR A 24 -47.26 -5.41 7.22
N ASP A 25 -46.36 -4.83 6.42
CA ASP A 25 -45.87 -5.45 5.19
C ASP A 25 -45.11 -6.74 5.48
N ALA A 26 -44.28 -6.76 6.53
CA ALA A 26 -43.57 -7.96 6.96
C ALA A 26 -44.53 -9.09 7.36
N ALA A 27 -45.64 -8.77 8.04
CA ALA A 27 -46.64 -9.75 8.43
C ALA A 27 -47.38 -10.31 7.20
N ILE A 28 -47.75 -9.48 6.23
CA ILE A 28 -48.37 -9.92 4.97
C ILE A 28 -47.43 -10.88 4.23
N LYS A 29 -46.17 -10.47 4.02
CA LYS A 29 -45.15 -11.29 3.34
C LYS A 29 -44.80 -12.58 4.08
N ALA A 30 -44.91 -12.58 5.41
CA ALA A 30 -44.74 -13.77 6.24
C ALA A 30 -45.91 -14.76 6.16
N GLY A 31 -46.99 -14.42 5.46
CA GLY A 31 -48.17 -15.27 5.25
C GLY A 31 -49.22 -15.15 6.35
N TYR A 32 -49.29 -14.01 7.04
CA TYR A 32 -50.44 -13.63 7.84
C TYR A 32 -51.51 -12.99 6.95
N SER A 33 -52.79 -13.10 7.33
CA SER A 33 -53.86 -12.43 6.59
C SER A 33 -53.73 -10.91 6.71
N GLU A 34 -54.16 -10.17 5.69
CA GLU A 34 -54.12 -8.70 5.69
C GLU A 34 -54.83 -8.11 6.91
N LYS A 35 -56.02 -8.63 7.23
CA LYS A 35 -56.77 -8.23 8.43
C LYS A 35 -55.94 -8.42 9.71
N TYR A 36 -55.20 -9.53 9.82
CA TYR A 36 -54.33 -9.77 10.98
C TYR A 36 -53.12 -8.83 10.97
N ALA A 37 -52.46 -8.64 9.82
CA ALA A 37 -51.32 -7.75 9.69
C ALA A 37 -51.65 -6.31 10.11
N HIS A 38 -52.75 -5.74 9.61
CA HIS A 38 -53.16 -4.38 9.94
C HIS A 38 -53.50 -4.16 11.42
N THR A 39 -53.96 -5.20 12.13
CA THR A 39 -54.45 -5.07 13.51
C THR A 39 -53.50 -5.62 14.56
N ASN A 40 -52.62 -6.56 14.20
CA ASN A 40 -51.81 -7.34 15.13
C ASN A 40 -50.31 -7.39 14.78
N ALA A 41 -49.84 -6.79 13.68
CA ALA A 41 -48.40 -6.80 13.35
C ALA A 41 -47.52 -6.21 14.48
N ASN A 42 -47.96 -5.15 15.15
CA ASN A 42 -47.23 -4.59 16.30
C ASN A 42 -47.12 -5.58 17.48
N LYS A 43 -48.10 -6.48 17.66
CA LYS A 43 -48.03 -7.52 18.69
C LYS A 43 -46.97 -8.57 18.38
N LEU A 44 -46.67 -8.81 17.10
CA LEU A 44 -45.56 -9.68 16.70
C LEU A 44 -44.21 -9.07 17.11
N LEU A 45 -44.05 -7.75 17.03
CA LEU A 45 -42.84 -7.07 17.52
C LEU A 45 -42.70 -7.11 19.05
N GLN A 46 -43.83 -7.13 19.77
CA GLN A 46 -43.83 -7.24 21.24
C GLN A 46 -43.56 -8.67 21.73
N ASN A 47 -43.64 -9.67 20.86
CA ASN A 47 -43.31 -11.04 21.22
C ASN A 47 -41.81 -11.17 21.50
N THR A 48 -41.44 -11.55 22.73
CA THR A 48 -40.06 -11.58 23.20
C THR A 48 -39.14 -12.46 22.34
N THR A 49 -39.62 -13.61 21.87
CA THR A 49 -38.87 -14.50 20.97
C THR A 49 -38.66 -13.93 19.58
N ILE A 50 -39.66 -13.23 19.03
CA ILE A 50 -39.54 -12.55 17.73
C ILE A 50 -38.59 -11.36 17.83
N LYS A 51 -38.77 -10.56 18.89
CA LYS A 51 -37.91 -9.41 19.17
C LYS A 51 -36.45 -9.82 19.32
N ALA A 52 -36.17 -10.85 20.14
CA ALA A 52 -34.81 -11.36 20.32
C ALA A 52 -34.17 -11.82 19.00
N ARG A 53 -34.96 -12.40 18.08
CA ARG A 53 -34.47 -12.75 16.74
C ARG A 53 -34.16 -11.51 15.89
N ILE A 54 -35.05 -10.52 15.88
CA ILE A 54 -34.84 -9.26 15.16
C ILE A 54 -33.59 -8.57 15.69
N ASP A 55 -33.45 -8.45 17.01
CA ASP A 55 -32.29 -7.83 17.66
C ASP A 55 -30.99 -8.57 17.29
N ALA A 56 -30.98 -9.90 17.32
CA ALA A 56 -29.81 -10.69 16.90
C ALA A 56 -29.47 -10.53 15.41
N GLN A 57 -30.47 -10.39 14.54
CA GLN A 57 -30.26 -10.14 13.11
C GLN A 57 -29.72 -8.73 12.86
N MET A 58 -30.27 -7.73 13.56
CA MET A 58 -29.79 -6.35 13.49
C MET A 58 -28.36 -6.26 14.02
N GLN A 59 -28.04 -6.90 15.13
CA GLN A 59 -26.67 -6.96 15.65
C GLN A 59 -25.73 -7.62 14.65
N LYS A 60 -26.13 -8.73 14.02
CA LYS A 60 -25.31 -9.36 12.97
C LYS A 60 -25.10 -8.43 11.77
N LEU A 61 -26.12 -7.68 11.36
CA LEU A 61 -25.97 -6.69 10.29
C LEU A 61 -25.05 -5.54 10.69
N GLU A 62 -25.10 -5.07 11.94
CA GLU A 62 -24.15 -4.08 12.45
C GLU A 62 -22.72 -4.65 12.51
N ASP A 63 -22.55 -5.88 12.98
CA ASP A 63 -21.26 -6.58 13.01
C ASP A 63 -20.70 -6.79 11.59
N ASP A 64 -21.56 -7.06 10.60
CA ASP A 64 -21.18 -7.21 9.20
C ASP A 64 -20.93 -5.86 8.49
N LYS A 65 -21.40 -4.72 9.03
CA LYS A 65 -21.01 -3.38 8.55
C LYS A 65 -19.59 -2.99 8.97
N ILE A 66 -19.10 -3.57 10.07
CA ILE A 66 -17.75 -3.34 10.56
C ILE A 66 -16.82 -4.29 9.80
N MET A 67 -15.82 -3.72 9.11
CA MET A 67 -14.79 -4.51 8.43
C MET A 67 -14.09 -5.43 9.43
N LYS A 68 -14.05 -6.73 9.12
CA LYS A 68 -13.38 -7.71 9.96
C LYS A 68 -11.86 -7.58 9.83
N ALA A 69 -11.12 -8.02 10.84
CA ALA A 69 -9.66 -7.87 10.87
C ALA A 69 -8.95 -8.59 9.69
N ASP A 70 -9.52 -9.67 9.18
CA ASP A 70 -9.00 -10.38 8.01
C ASP A 70 -9.30 -9.63 6.70
N GLU A 71 -10.48 -9.01 6.58
CA GLU A 71 -10.85 -8.14 5.46
C GLU A 71 -9.96 -6.91 5.39
N ALA A 72 -9.71 -6.26 6.53
CA ALA A 72 -8.77 -5.14 6.63
C ALA A 72 -7.36 -5.54 6.19
N LEU A 73 -6.90 -6.73 6.61
CA LEU A 73 -5.58 -7.23 6.22
C LEU A 73 -5.51 -7.55 4.71
N LYS A 74 -6.56 -8.13 4.12
CA LYS A 74 -6.66 -8.35 2.67
C LYS A 74 -6.58 -7.03 1.91
N LEU A 75 -7.32 -6.02 2.34
CA LEU A 75 -7.29 -4.69 1.72
C LEU A 75 -5.89 -4.05 1.79
N ILE A 76 -5.26 -4.03 2.98
CA ILE A 76 -3.92 -3.48 3.13
C ILE A 76 -2.91 -4.25 2.26
N THR A 77 -3.07 -5.57 2.13
CA THR A 77 -2.22 -6.39 1.25
C THR A 77 -2.41 -6.03 -0.22
N ALA A 78 -3.65 -5.87 -0.69
CA ALA A 78 -3.95 -5.47 -2.07
C ALA A 78 -3.36 -4.08 -2.38
N ILE A 79 -3.48 -3.12 -1.45
CA ILE A 79 -2.86 -1.80 -1.56
C ILE A 79 -1.33 -1.94 -1.67
N ALA A 80 -0.69 -2.70 -0.78
CA ALA A 80 0.75 -2.91 -0.79
C ALA A 80 1.26 -3.51 -2.11
N ARG A 81 0.46 -4.37 -2.75
CA ARG A 81 0.74 -4.98 -4.07
C ARG A 81 0.41 -4.06 -5.25
N GLY A 82 -0.33 -2.98 -5.03
CA GLY A 82 -0.78 -2.07 -6.10
C GLY A 82 -1.95 -2.61 -6.93
N GLU A 83 -2.68 -3.58 -6.39
CA GLU A 83 -3.82 -4.23 -7.04
C GLU A 83 -5.09 -3.36 -6.98
N GLU A 84 -5.19 -2.49 -5.98
CA GLU A 84 -6.29 -1.52 -5.85
C GLU A 84 -6.19 -0.39 -6.88
N THR A 85 -7.32 0.22 -7.21
CA THR A 85 -7.37 1.40 -8.07
C THR A 85 -8.41 2.40 -7.57
N THR A 86 -8.13 3.68 -7.74
CA THR A 86 -9.08 4.76 -7.48
C THR A 86 -9.35 5.54 -8.75
N THR A 87 -10.52 6.16 -8.85
CA THR A 87 -10.83 7.06 -9.95
C THR A 87 -10.72 8.50 -9.45
N VAL A 88 -9.95 9.33 -10.15
CA VAL A 88 -9.78 10.75 -9.84
C VAL A 88 -10.16 11.60 -11.03
N GLU A 89 -10.87 12.69 -10.75
CA GLU A 89 -11.19 13.71 -11.74
C GLU A 89 -9.98 14.64 -11.93
N THR A 90 -9.63 14.87 -13.19
CA THR A 90 -8.60 15.83 -13.58
C THR A 90 -9.17 17.24 -13.67
N LYS A 91 -8.29 18.25 -13.65
CA LYS A 91 -8.69 19.66 -13.80
C LYS A 91 -9.43 19.95 -15.12
N ASP A 92 -9.22 19.09 -16.12
CA ASP A 92 -9.83 19.20 -17.44
C ASP A 92 -11.13 18.38 -17.58
N GLY A 93 -11.63 17.80 -16.48
CA GLY A 93 -12.92 17.09 -16.41
C GLY A 93 -12.89 15.62 -16.86
N PHE A 94 -11.69 15.03 -17.05
CA PHE A 94 -11.55 13.60 -17.36
C PHE A 94 -11.38 12.76 -16.10
N TRP A 95 -11.93 11.55 -16.12
CA TRP A 95 -11.76 10.55 -15.07
C TRP A 95 -10.59 9.63 -15.40
N LEU A 96 -9.60 9.57 -14.51
CA LEU A 96 -8.44 8.68 -14.62
C LEU A 96 -8.48 7.61 -13.54
N THR A 97 -8.18 6.37 -13.92
CA THR A 97 -7.91 5.28 -12.99
C THR A 97 -6.45 5.34 -12.54
N VAL A 98 -6.23 5.42 -11.24
CA VAL A 98 -4.92 5.58 -10.62
C VAL A 98 -4.67 4.45 -9.63
N HIS A 99 -3.47 3.87 -9.69
CA HIS A 99 -3.00 2.85 -8.74
C HIS A 99 -2.40 3.50 -7.49
N PRO A 100 -2.32 2.77 -6.36
CA PRO A 100 -1.62 3.19 -5.16
C PRO A 100 -0.21 3.70 -5.46
N THR A 101 0.06 4.90 -4.96
CA THR A 101 1.37 5.54 -5.01
C THR A 101 2.41 4.74 -4.23
N ILE A 102 3.70 5.00 -4.48
CA ILE A 102 4.79 4.37 -3.72
C ILE A 102 4.63 4.61 -2.22
N THR A 103 4.23 5.82 -1.84
CA THR A 103 4.02 6.20 -0.43
C THR A 103 2.88 5.40 0.21
N GLU A 104 1.78 5.19 -0.51
CA GLU A 104 0.66 4.37 0.00
C GLU A 104 1.04 2.91 0.13
N LYS A 105 1.77 2.36 -0.85
CA LYS A 105 2.33 1.01 -0.79
C LYS A 105 3.29 0.83 0.38
N GLN A 106 4.15 1.82 0.65
CA GLN A 106 5.05 1.82 1.80
C GLN A 106 4.29 1.81 3.12
N ARG A 107 3.30 2.70 3.30
CA ARG A 107 2.47 2.73 4.51
C ARG A 107 1.71 1.43 4.74
N ALA A 108 1.17 0.83 3.67
CA ALA A 108 0.49 -0.46 3.74
C ALA A 108 1.46 -1.58 4.16
N SER A 109 2.66 -1.60 3.58
CA SER A 109 3.72 -2.56 3.93
C SER A 109 4.17 -2.41 5.39
N GLU A 110 4.34 -1.17 5.87
CA GLU A 110 4.66 -0.88 7.27
C GLU A 110 3.56 -1.34 8.23
N ALA A 111 2.29 -1.14 7.88
CA ALA A 111 1.16 -1.59 8.69
C ALA A 111 1.14 -3.11 8.84
N ILE A 112 1.46 -3.86 7.77
CA ILE A 112 1.60 -5.32 7.82
C ILE A 112 2.78 -5.72 8.71
N LEU A 113 3.96 -5.11 8.52
CA LEU A 113 5.17 -5.45 9.26
C LEU A 113 5.11 -5.11 10.76
N LYS A 114 4.33 -4.10 11.15
CA LYS A 114 4.07 -3.80 12.57
C LYS A 114 3.34 -4.94 13.28
N ARG A 115 2.47 -5.65 12.55
CA ARG A 115 1.72 -6.79 13.09
C ARG A 115 2.45 -8.11 12.92
N TYR A 116 3.18 -8.27 11.83
CA TYR A 116 3.98 -9.44 11.49
C TYR A 116 5.45 -9.02 11.30
N PRO A 117 6.19 -8.83 12.40
CA PRO A 117 7.58 -8.40 12.32
C PRO A 117 8.45 -9.47 11.67
N LEU A 118 9.48 -9.01 10.96
CA LEU A 118 10.48 -9.88 10.34
C LEU A 118 11.19 -10.76 11.36
N SER A 119 11.63 -11.95 10.91
CA SER A 119 12.48 -12.80 11.73
C SER A 119 13.86 -12.15 11.93
N ASP A 120 14.59 -12.57 12.95
CA ASP A 120 15.93 -12.04 13.19
C ASP A 120 16.93 -12.43 12.09
N MET A 121 16.69 -13.58 11.44
CA MET A 121 17.44 -13.99 10.27
C MET A 121 17.19 -13.06 9.08
N ASP A 122 15.93 -12.73 8.79
CA ASP A 122 15.58 -11.79 7.70
C ASP A 122 16.19 -10.41 7.97
N LYS A 123 16.09 -9.92 9.21
CA LYS A 123 16.72 -8.65 9.60
C LYS A 123 18.23 -8.68 9.41
N ALA A 124 18.89 -9.78 9.78
CA ALA A 124 20.33 -9.94 9.62
C ALA A 124 20.74 -9.97 8.14
N GLN A 125 19.97 -10.67 7.29
CA GLN A 125 20.19 -10.69 5.85
C GLN A 125 20.00 -9.30 5.22
N ILE A 126 18.95 -8.58 5.61
CA ILE A 126 18.71 -7.20 5.14
C ILE A 126 19.86 -6.28 5.55
N LYS A 127 20.31 -6.35 6.82
CA LYS A 127 21.46 -5.57 7.28
C LYS A 127 22.74 -5.90 6.51
N LYS A 128 22.98 -7.18 6.24
CA LYS A 128 24.12 -7.63 5.45
C LYS A 128 24.06 -7.07 4.03
N ALA A 129 22.90 -7.18 3.36
CA ALA A 129 22.70 -6.64 2.02
C ALA A 129 22.89 -5.11 1.98
N GLN A 130 22.41 -4.40 3.00
CA GLN A 130 22.64 -2.95 3.15
C GLN A 130 24.13 -2.62 3.32
N ALA A 131 24.85 -3.36 4.17
CA ALA A 131 26.28 -3.17 4.37
C ALA A 131 27.08 -3.45 3.08
N GLU A 132 26.72 -4.50 2.35
CA GLU A 132 27.32 -4.84 1.05
C GLU A 132 27.05 -3.75 0.00
N ALA A 133 25.83 -3.22 -0.07
CA ALA A 133 25.49 -2.12 -0.96
C ALA A 133 26.28 -0.84 -0.62
N ILE A 134 26.42 -0.50 0.67
CA ILE A 134 27.21 0.65 1.11
C ILE A 134 28.69 0.46 0.76
N LYS A 135 29.24 -0.74 1.02
CA LYS A 135 30.62 -1.07 0.65
C LYS A 135 30.84 -0.92 -0.86
N ALA A 136 29.95 -1.47 -1.68
CA ALA A 136 30.03 -1.36 -3.13
C ALA A 136 29.93 0.11 -3.61
N GLN A 137 29.07 0.92 -2.99
CA GLN A 137 29.00 2.36 -3.28
C GLN A 137 30.28 3.09 -2.90
N ALA A 138 30.87 2.80 -1.74
CA ALA A 138 32.13 3.40 -1.31
C ALA A 138 33.28 3.00 -2.24
N GLU A 139 33.37 1.73 -2.62
CA GLU A 139 34.37 1.24 -3.58
C GLU A 139 34.20 1.91 -4.95
N ALA A 140 32.97 2.06 -5.44
CA ALA A 140 32.69 2.79 -6.69
C ALA A 140 33.07 4.27 -6.61
N GLN A 141 32.83 4.94 -5.48
CA GLN A 141 33.25 6.32 -5.26
C GLN A 141 34.78 6.46 -5.21
N VAL A 142 35.49 5.53 -4.56
CA VAL A 142 36.95 5.50 -4.52
C VAL A 142 37.51 5.26 -5.93
N ALA A 143 36.96 4.31 -6.68
CA ALA A 143 37.38 4.06 -8.07
C ALA A 143 37.18 5.29 -8.95
N LYS A 144 36.04 6.00 -8.80
CA LYS A 144 35.80 7.25 -9.53
C LYS A 144 36.81 8.33 -9.16
N ALA A 145 37.07 8.55 -7.87
CA ALA A 145 38.05 9.53 -7.41
C ALA A 145 39.48 9.20 -7.88
N GLN A 146 39.86 7.92 -7.88
CA GLN A 146 41.15 7.47 -8.40
C GLN A 146 41.27 7.73 -9.91
N ALA A 147 40.22 7.47 -10.69
CA ALA A 147 40.20 7.76 -12.12
C ALA A 147 40.36 9.27 -12.41
N GLU A 148 39.68 10.12 -11.64
CA GLU A 148 39.80 11.59 -11.75
C GLU A 148 41.22 12.08 -11.40
N GLN A 149 41.85 11.51 -10.37
CA GLN A 149 43.24 11.83 -10.02
C GLN A 149 44.24 11.37 -11.09
N LEU A 150 44.04 10.17 -11.66
CA LEU A 150 44.86 9.67 -12.77
C LEU A 150 44.79 10.60 -13.99
N HIS A 151 43.60 11.10 -14.33
CA HIS A 151 43.43 12.08 -15.40
C HIS A 151 44.19 13.38 -15.12
N THR A 152 44.09 13.93 -13.91
CA THR A 152 44.81 15.17 -13.56
C THR A 152 46.33 15.00 -13.54
N VAL A 153 46.83 13.83 -13.11
CA VAL A 153 48.27 13.53 -13.18
C VAL A 153 48.73 13.36 -14.62
N ALA A 154 47.93 12.72 -15.48
CA ALA A 154 48.23 12.58 -16.90
C ALA A 154 48.30 13.94 -17.60
N ASP A 155 47.35 14.83 -17.34
CA ASP A 155 47.31 16.18 -17.92
C ASP A 155 48.53 17.01 -17.48
N LYS A 156 48.87 16.99 -16.19
CA LYS A 156 50.06 17.68 -15.67
C LYS A 156 51.37 17.12 -16.22
N THR A 157 51.44 15.80 -16.41
CA THR A 157 52.63 15.15 -17.00
C THR A 157 52.80 15.54 -18.47
N ARG A 158 51.69 15.58 -19.23
CA ARG A 158 51.69 16.02 -20.62
C ARG A 158 52.16 17.48 -20.74
N GLU A 159 51.62 18.37 -19.91
CA GLU A 159 52.01 19.79 -19.91
C GLU A 159 53.51 19.98 -19.59
N LYS A 160 54.06 19.17 -18.67
CA LYS A 160 55.50 19.18 -18.38
C LYS A 160 56.34 18.67 -19.55
N MET A 161 55.92 17.61 -20.24
CA MET A 161 56.65 17.10 -21.41
C MET A 161 56.65 18.10 -22.57
N ASP A 162 55.52 18.76 -22.82
CA ASP A 162 55.42 19.80 -23.86
C ASP A 162 56.37 20.98 -23.57
N LYS A 163 56.47 21.40 -22.30
CA LYS A 163 57.41 22.43 -21.85
C LYS A 163 58.87 22.00 -22.06
N LEU A 164 59.21 20.77 -21.70
CA LEU A 164 60.57 20.22 -21.85
C LEU A 164 60.99 20.18 -23.33
N SER A 165 60.12 19.66 -24.19
CA SER A 165 60.32 19.62 -25.65
C SER A 165 60.53 21.03 -26.24
N THR A 166 59.75 22.01 -25.77
CA THR A 166 59.90 23.40 -26.20
C THR A 166 61.24 24.00 -25.77
N GLU A 167 61.73 23.66 -24.56
CA GLU A 167 63.05 24.07 -24.08
C GLU A 167 64.19 23.40 -24.86
N GLU A 168 64.07 22.11 -25.17
CA GLU A 168 65.05 21.37 -25.98
C GLU A 168 65.18 21.97 -27.39
N LEU A 169 64.05 22.31 -28.03
CA LEU A 169 64.04 23.00 -29.33
C LEU A 169 64.71 24.38 -29.25
N ARG A 170 64.50 25.15 -28.17
CA ARG A 170 65.20 26.44 -27.98
C ARG A 170 66.70 26.26 -27.80
N ASN A 171 67.13 25.24 -27.05
CA ASN A 171 68.55 24.99 -26.83
C ASN A 171 69.26 24.53 -28.10
N LEU A 172 68.61 23.70 -28.93
CA LEU A 172 69.14 23.32 -30.25
C LEU A 172 69.24 24.51 -31.20
N ALA A 173 68.26 25.41 -31.20
CA ALA A 173 68.30 26.64 -32.01
C ALA A 173 69.45 27.57 -31.60
N LYS A 174 69.76 27.66 -30.31
CA LYS A 174 70.93 28.42 -29.82
C LYS A 174 72.24 27.80 -30.28
N LEU A 175 72.36 26.47 -30.22
CA LEU A 175 73.56 25.75 -30.64
C LEU A 175 73.80 25.81 -32.17
N ALA A 176 72.72 25.92 -32.96
CA ALA A 176 72.80 26.09 -34.42
C ALA A 176 73.16 27.52 -34.84
N GLY A 177 72.79 28.54 -34.05
CA GLY A 177 73.12 29.94 -34.30
C GLY A 177 74.53 30.37 -33.88
N GLU A 178 75.31 29.48 -33.27
CA GLU A 178 76.68 29.73 -32.78
C GLU A 178 77.77 29.27 -33.77
N LYS A 179 77.40 28.96 -35.02
CA LYS A 179 78.31 28.40 -36.05
C LYS A 179 78.63 29.30 -37.24
N ASP A 180 78.13 30.54 -37.23
CA ASP A 180 78.43 31.54 -38.25
C ASP A 180 79.32 32.65 -37.66
N ASP A 181 80.60 32.33 -37.44
CA ASP A 181 81.71 33.28 -37.29
C ASP A 181 82.80 32.96 -38.34
#